data_AF-A0A855IQQ5-F1
#
_entry.id   AF-A0A855IQQ5-F1
#
_cell.length_a   1.000
_cell.length_b   1.000
_cell.length_c   1.000
_cell.angle_alpha   90.00
_cell.angle_beta   90.00
_cell.angle_gamma   90.00
#
_symmetry.space_group_name_H-M   'P 1'
#
loop_
_entity.id
_entity.type
_entity.pdbx_description
1 polymer ?
#
loop_
_entity_poly.entity_id
_entity_poly.type
_entity_poly.pdbx_seq_one_letter_code
_entity_poly.pdbx_strand_id
1 'polypeptide(L)'
;MLNVSKTMLFSAALSLIPFTAHSKIYSDQIVLDKLGDDSCRSDYRPLNKFEAQEHKTALISRMNVWDIVGLQDDWEIMGSGYHGLIKQGQANDNTWCYPNSPDAGLPYYDEQAIQESDNLDVQSALVNDNGNFIRPLSYLAHNLGFAWVGGNNARYVGQDMSIKQLNDGWEIKGNNDGSCSGMRCNEKTTITVDNFSYTLYSEAFSHGTILEPAQELIKTVSAYAINESNEPKQIIVDLQFEQSTRWHKTNRFDLADSVIISDNFKWPQVGKTDVRVLLEKEQRFSDTNNGSRSELSELRAIITVPASSVLPFQVEFLRSTISYPYRIKAEMSYDVNFTGFLRFSGNAISNHPTNRPTVSHTFTMGTNSEEQANIRYQWDHRYIPGEMKWWDWSWAINEYGLSSMQYAAGASVRPFYSYVSGQFSAESQYSGMIDIGAEQSVDSFDVVNILTNHKTYHAGDITVVTDFDPNALNRLGYHDAQLMITPTQH
;
A
#
# COMPACT_ATOMS: atom_id res chain seq x y z
N MET A 1 35.78 -45.96 44.22
CA MET A 1 36.33 -44.68 44.72
C MET A 1 36.94 -43.95 43.55
N LEU A 2 36.35 -42.83 43.17
CA LEU A 2 36.74 -42.03 42.02
C LEU A 2 38.12 -41.43 42.22
N ASN A 3 38.96 -41.48 41.17
CA ASN A 3 40.19 -40.73 41.10
C ASN A 3 40.25 -39.93 39.79
N VAL A 4 40.48 -38.64 40.00
CA VAL A 4 40.76 -37.49 39.15
C VAL A 4 41.22 -37.77 37.70
N SER A 5 40.60 -37.06 36.75
CA SER A 5 41.27 -36.66 35.50
C SER A 5 40.99 -35.19 35.19
N LYS A 6 42.04 -34.51 34.74
CA LYS A 6 42.17 -33.07 34.48
C LYS A 6 41.31 -32.63 33.30
N THR A 7 40.68 -31.46 33.42
CA THR A 7 40.20 -30.67 32.28
C THR A 7 40.72 -29.25 32.41
N MET A 8 41.50 -28.83 31.41
CA MET A 8 42.00 -27.47 31.24
C MET A 8 40.83 -26.50 31.02
N LEU A 9 40.83 -25.37 31.73
CA LEU A 9 39.97 -24.23 31.45
C LEU A 9 40.70 -23.32 30.45
N PHE A 10 40.17 -23.25 29.22
CA PHE A 10 40.45 -22.15 28.29
C PHE A 10 39.60 -20.95 28.70
N SER A 11 40.22 -19.95 29.34
CA SER A 11 39.62 -18.63 29.51
C SER A 11 39.83 -17.83 28.22
N ALA A 12 38.86 -17.87 27.31
CA ALA A 12 38.76 -16.87 26.25
C ALA A 12 38.14 -15.60 26.86
N ALA A 13 38.97 -14.59 27.08
CA ALA A 13 38.49 -13.25 27.40
C ALA A 13 37.78 -12.69 26.16
N LEU A 14 36.44 -12.68 26.17
CA LEU A 14 35.68 -11.83 25.27
C LEU A 14 35.89 -10.38 25.71
N SER A 15 36.78 -9.68 25.00
CA SER A 15 36.78 -8.22 24.97
C SER A 15 35.45 -7.76 24.35
N LEU A 16 34.54 -7.32 25.22
CA LEU A 16 33.39 -6.50 24.82
C LEU A 16 33.95 -5.18 24.27
N ILE A 17 34.05 -5.07 22.95
CA ILE A 17 34.16 -3.77 22.29
C ILE A 17 32.77 -3.15 22.43
N PRO A 18 32.59 -2.01 23.12
CA PRO A 18 31.33 -1.30 23.07
C PRO A 18 31.17 -0.78 21.64
N PHE A 19 30.26 -1.37 20.88
CA PHE A 19 29.70 -0.70 19.73
C PHE A 19 28.95 0.53 20.25
N THR A 20 29.62 1.68 20.30
CA THR A 20 28.94 2.96 20.46
C THR A 20 28.14 3.17 19.18
N ALA A 21 26.85 2.80 19.22
CA ALA A 21 25.89 3.29 18.24
C ALA A 21 25.97 4.82 18.29
N HIS A 22 26.56 5.43 17.27
CA HIS A 22 26.58 6.88 17.15
C HIS A 22 25.11 7.30 16.97
N SER A 23 24.57 8.07 17.93
CA SER A 23 23.23 8.63 17.79
C SER A 23 23.19 9.53 16.57
N LYS A 24 22.14 9.45 15.74
CA LYS A 24 21.97 10.34 14.58
C LYS A 24 21.92 11.79 15.07
N ILE A 25 22.88 12.63 14.65
CA ILE A 25 22.93 14.05 15.01
C ILE A 25 22.42 14.89 13.85
N TYR A 26 21.32 15.59 14.08
CA TYR A 26 20.73 16.51 13.11
C TYR A 26 21.34 17.90 13.29
N SER A 27 22.11 18.36 12.29
CA SER A 27 22.85 19.63 12.39
C SER A 27 21.94 20.85 12.59
N ASP A 28 20.71 20.79 12.08
CA ASP A 28 19.66 21.79 12.26
C ASP A 28 19.13 21.91 13.70
N GLN A 29 19.36 20.90 14.55
CA GLN A 29 18.90 20.89 15.95
C GLN A 29 20.00 21.21 16.96
N ILE A 30 21.24 21.34 16.50
CA ILE A 30 22.34 21.80 17.34
C ILE A 30 22.14 23.30 17.63
N VAL A 31 22.20 23.68 18.90
CA VAL A 31 22.02 25.07 19.35
C VAL A 31 23.27 25.57 20.08
N LEU A 32 23.53 26.87 20.00
CA LEU A 32 24.57 27.52 20.79
C LEU A 32 23.96 28.12 22.06
N ASP A 33 24.35 27.62 23.23
CA ASP A 33 23.92 28.15 24.52
C ASP A 33 25.02 29.01 25.15
N LYS A 34 24.61 30.08 25.84
CA LYS A 34 25.50 31.01 26.55
C LYS A 34 25.29 30.91 28.07
N LEU A 35 25.36 29.68 28.57
CA LEU A 35 25.05 29.35 29.98
C LEU A 35 26.30 29.04 30.79
N GLY A 36 27.49 29.25 30.20
CA GLY A 36 28.76 28.83 30.75
C GLY A 36 29.21 27.47 30.22
N ASP A 37 30.29 27.00 30.84
CA ASP A 37 31.03 25.84 30.40
C ASP A 37 30.25 24.54 30.60
N ASP A 38 30.28 23.67 29.59
CA ASP A 38 29.54 22.40 29.53
C ASP A 38 28.07 22.51 29.97
N SER A 39 27.49 23.70 29.80
CA SER A 39 26.16 24.03 30.31
C SER A 39 25.20 24.27 29.16
N CYS A 40 24.12 23.50 29.16
CA CYS A 40 23.05 23.56 28.16
C CYS A 40 21.71 23.87 28.81
N ARG A 41 20.77 24.37 28.00
CA ARG A 41 19.37 24.54 28.40
C ARG A 41 18.74 23.21 28.81
N SER A 42 17.61 23.27 29.52
CA SER A 42 16.85 22.08 29.92
C SER A 42 16.59 21.14 28.73
N ASP A 43 16.75 19.83 28.95
CA ASP A 43 16.60 18.75 27.96
C ASP A 43 17.64 18.73 26.84
N TYR A 44 18.74 19.47 26.99
CA TYR A 44 19.89 19.43 26.08
C TYR A 44 21.14 18.95 26.80
N ARG A 45 22.11 18.46 26.02
CA ARG A 45 23.45 18.07 26.48
C ARG A 45 24.53 18.71 25.61
N PRO A 46 25.74 18.91 26.14
CA PRO A 46 26.88 19.32 25.33
C PRO A 46 27.15 18.31 24.21
N LEU A 47 27.58 18.79 23.05
CA LEU A 47 28.11 17.93 21.97
C LEU A 47 29.47 17.38 22.37
N ASN A 48 29.71 16.11 22.10
CA ASN A 48 31.04 15.55 22.26
C ASN A 48 31.92 15.87 21.03
N LYS A 49 33.23 15.68 21.18
CA LYS A 49 34.20 15.97 20.12
C LYS A 49 33.97 15.20 18.82
N PHE A 50 33.44 13.98 18.88
CA PHE A 50 33.23 13.15 17.69
C PHE A 50 32.02 13.63 16.90
N GLU A 51 30.92 13.96 17.58
CA GLU A 51 29.73 14.58 16.99
C GLU A 51 30.09 15.96 16.38
N ALA A 52 30.88 16.76 17.10
CA ALA A 52 31.35 18.03 16.59
C ALA A 52 32.28 17.88 15.38
N GLN A 53 33.10 16.83 15.35
CA GLN A 53 33.97 16.52 14.20
C GLN A 53 33.17 16.09 12.98
N GLU A 54 32.11 15.28 13.16
CA GLU A 54 31.20 14.86 12.09
C GLU A 54 30.46 16.06 11.48
N HIS A 55 29.96 16.97 12.32
CA HIS A 55 29.20 18.15 11.88
C HIS A 55 30.02 19.44 11.79
N LYS A 56 31.36 19.32 11.72
CA LYS A 56 32.31 20.43 11.79
C LYS A 56 31.97 21.58 10.84
N THR A 57 31.67 21.28 9.58
CA THR A 57 31.32 22.30 8.57
C THR A 57 30.06 23.09 8.94
N ALA A 58 29.04 22.41 9.48
CA ALA A 58 27.78 23.01 9.87
C ALA A 58 27.88 23.82 11.18
N LEU A 59 28.83 23.49 12.06
CA LEU A 59 29.11 24.29 13.25
C LEU A 59 29.84 25.58 12.87
N ILE A 60 30.90 25.46 12.07
CA ILE A 60 31.74 26.61 11.67
C ILE A 60 30.96 27.64 10.86
N SER A 61 30.01 27.21 10.02
CA SER A 61 29.18 28.15 9.24
C SER A 61 28.31 29.06 10.11
N ARG A 62 28.12 28.70 11.40
CA ARG A 62 27.33 29.46 12.39
C ARG A 62 28.21 30.16 13.43
N MET A 63 29.53 30.14 13.25
CA MET A 63 30.51 30.78 14.12
C MET A 63 31.12 31.99 13.41
N ASN A 64 31.49 33.03 14.16
CA ASN A 64 32.36 34.06 13.62
C ASN A 64 33.76 33.49 13.35
N VAL A 65 34.53 34.21 12.53
CA VAL A 65 35.84 33.77 12.03
C VAL A 65 36.79 33.33 13.15
N TRP A 66 36.78 34.02 14.28
CA TRP A 66 37.69 33.76 15.41
C TRP A 66 36.99 33.27 16.68
N ASP A 67 35.74 32.81 16.57
CA ASP A 67 35.03 32.29 17.74
C ASP A 67 35.68 31.00 18.27
N ILE A 68 35.56 30.77 19.57
CA ILE A 68 35.92 29.52 20.24
C ILE A 68 34.70 29.15 21.07
N VAL A 69 34.18 27.93 20.90
CA VAL A 69 32.97 27.46 21.56
C VAL A 69 33.24 26.11 22.23
N GLY A 70 32.75 25.97 23.46
CA GLY A 70 32.88 24.76 24.27
C GLY A 70 32.07 23.57 23.75
N LEU A 71 32.61 22.40 24.05
CA LEU A 71 32.10 21.05 23.79
C LEU A 71 32.33 20.23 25.06
N GLN A 72 31.62 19.10 25.17
CA GLN A 72 31.69 18.20 26.31
C GLN A 72 33.12 17.85 26.73
N ASP A 73 33.38 17.80 28.04
CA ASP A 73 34.63 17.32 28.67
C ASP A 73 35.84 18.23 28.35
N ASP A 74 35.66 19.54 28.48
CA ASP A 74 36.69 20.58 28.23
C ASP A 74 37.24 20.56 26.79
N TRP A 75 36.42 20.15 25.81
CA TRP A 75 36.78 20.27 24.40
C TRP A 75 36.26 21.60 23.84
N GLU A 76 36.89 22.11 22.78
CA GLU A 76 36.44 23.31 22.10
C GLU A 76 36.55 23.13 20.58
N ILE A 77 35.65 23.80 19.84
CA ILE A 77 35.75 24.02 18.41
C ILE A 77 36.03 25.50 18.14
N MET A 78 36.99 25.76 17.25
CA MET A 78 37.41 27.11 16.87
C MET A 78 36.83 27.49 15.50
N GLY A 79 36.65 28.79 15.24
CA GLY A 79 36.03 29.31 14.01
C GLY A 79 36.86 29.09 12.74
N SER A 80 36.35 29.60 11.62
CA SER A 80 36.95 29.40 10.29
C SER A 80 38.38 29.94 10.16
N GLY A 81 38.73 31.00 10.89
CA GLY A 81 40.08 31.56 10.98
C GLY A 81 41.09 30.61 11.62
N TYR A 82 40.62 29.65 12.44
CA TYR A 82 41.41 28.57 13.02
C TYR A 82 41.20 27.23 12.27
N HIS A 83 40.65 27.28 11.05
CA HIS A 83 40.33 26.11 10.25
C HIS A 83 39.43 25.07 10.95
N GLY A 84 38.60 25.53 11.91
CA GLY A 84 37.71 24.60 12.59
C GLY A 84 38.41 23.65 13.56
N LEU A 85 39.56 24.02 14.11
CA LEU A 85 40.34 23.14 14.98
C LEU A 85 39.48 22.70 16.18
N ILE A 86 39.44 21.38 16.43
CA ILE A 86 38.84 20.79 17.63
C ILE A 86 39.98 20.29 18.52
N LYS A 87 40.05 20.79 19.74
CA LYS A 87 41.12 20.45 20.70
C LYS A 87 40.59 20.54 22.14
N GLN A 88 41.41 20.09 23.10
CA GLN A 88 41.15 20.42 24.51
C GLN A 88 41.40 21.91 24.75
N GLY A 89 40.47 22.51 25.49
CA GLY A 89 40.36 23.93 25.71
C GLY A 89 40.37 24.31 27.19
N GLN A 90 40.01 25.55 27.45
CA GLN A 90 39.66 26.04 28.78
C GLN A 90 38.15 26.30 28.83
N ALA A 91 37.61 26.44 30.04
CA ALA A 91 36.20 26.72 30.25
C ALA A 91 35.69 27.85 29.35
N ASN A 92 34.58 27.61 28.65
CA ASN A 92 34.00 28.56 27.68
C ASN A 92 32.70 29.17 28.20
N ASP A 93 32.41 30.41 27.79
CA ASP A 93 31.13 31.05 28.11
C ASP A 93 29.96 30.50 27.26
N ASN A 94 30.27 29.86 26.13
CA ASN A 94 29.31 29.30 25.19
C ASN A 94 29.57 27.81 24.95
N THR A 95 28.50 27.03 24.84
CA THR A 95 28.56 25.59 24.64
C THR A 95 27.67 25.19 23.46
N TRP A 96 28.16 24.33 22.56
CA TRP A 96 27.32 23.69 21.56
C TRP A 96 26.51 22.56 22.19
N CYS A 97 25.20 22.65 22.07
CA CYS A 97 24.25 21.78 22.74
C CYS A 97 23.35 21.05 21.73
N TYR A 98 22.92 19.85 22.10
CA TYR A 98 22.04 19.01 21.32
C TYR A 98 20.91 18.45 22.19
N PRO A 99 19.66 18.37 21.70
CA PRO A 99 18.54 17.86 22.48
C PRO A 99 18.73 16.38 22.83
N ASN A 100 18.33 15.99 24.03
CA ASN A 100 18.30 14.59 24.46
C ASN A 100 17.23 13.77 23.71
N SER A 101 16.25 14.43 23.12
CA SER A 101 15.18 13.82 22.32
C SER A 101 14.92 14.65 21.05
N PRO A 102 15.69 14.43 19.97
CA PRO A 102 15.57 15.20 18.74
C PRO A 102 14.28 14.90 17.98
N ASP A 103 13.66 15.94 17.40
CA ASP A 103 12.51 15.81 16.52
C ASP A 103 12.98 15.62 15.07
N ALA A 104 13.17 14.35 14.68
CA ALA A 104 13.78 14.01 13.41
C ALA A 104 12.79 13.90 12.24
N GLY A 105 11.53 13.59 12.54
CA GLY A 105 10.60 13.00 11.58
C GLY A 105 9.83 14.01 10.74
N LEU A 106 9.47 13.59 9.54
CA LEU A 106 8.47 14.29 8.72
C LEU A 106 7.08 13.75 9.05
N PRO A 107 6.12 14.61 9.47
CA PRO A 107 4.77 14.15 9.85
C PRO A 107 4.10 13.31 8.75
N TYR A 108 3.30 12.34 9.18
CA TYR A 108 2.39 11.60 8.30
C TYR A 108 1.01 12.24 8.38
N TYR A 109 0.56 12.77 7.27
CA TYR A 109 -0.80 13.28 7.14
C TYR A 109 -1.72 12.14 6.71
N ASP A 110 -2.94 12.15 7.24
CA ASP A 110 -3.98 11.23 6.81
C ASP A 110 -4.19 11.32 5.31
N GLU A 111 -4.40 10.16 4.70
CA GLU A 111 -4.71 10.07 3.29
C GLU A 111 -6.01 10.81 2.95
N GLN A 112 -6.05 11.37 1.75
CA GLN A 112 -7.18 12.17 1.30
C GLN A 112 -7.85 11.56 0.08
N ALA A 113 -9.13 11.21 0.25
CA ALA A 113 -9.99 10.80 -0.85
C ALA A 113 -10.25 11.98 -1.78
N ILE A 114 -10.07 11.73 -3.07
CA ILE A 114 -10.65 12.50 -4.16
C ILE A 114 -11.91 11.75 -4.59
N GLN A 115 -12.98 12.51 -4.87
CA GLN A 115 -14.23 11.90 -5.28
C GLN A 115 -14.04 11.12 -6.60
N GLU A 116 -14.67 9.95 -6.69
CA GLU A 116 -14.68 9.16 -7.91
C GLU A 116 -15.33 9.95 -9.07
N SER A 117 -14.62 10.02 -10.19
CA SER A 117 -15.05 10.64 -11.44
C SER A 117 -14.17 10.10 -12.57
N ASP A 118 -14.32 10.65 -13.77
CA ASP A 118 -13.39 10.45 -14.87
C ASP A 118 -11.98 10.93 -14.48
N ASN A 119 -10.94 10.34 -15.06
CA ASN A 119 -9.54 10.54 -14.71
C ASN A 119 -9.16 12.02 -14.74
N LEU A 120 -9.58 12.75 -15.78
CA LEU A 120 -9.26 14.17 -15.90
C LEU A 120 -9.90 15.01 -14.77
N ASP A 121 -11.12 14.66 -14.35
CA ASP A 121 -11.80 15.35 -13.25
C ASP A 121 -11.16 15.04 -11.91
N VAL A 122 -10.68 13.80 -11.71
CA VAL A 122 -9.93 13.41 -10.51
C VAL A 122 -8.63 14.20 -10.40
N GLN A 123 -7.88 14.32 -11.50
CA GLN A 123 -6.67 15.15 -11.54
C GLN A 123 -7.00 16.63 -11.32
N SER A 124 -8.03 17.14 -11.99
CA SER A 124 -8.50 18.52 -11.85
C SER A 124 -8.87 18.84 -10.40
N ALA A 125 -9.60 17.94 -9.72
CA ALA A 125 -9.99 18.11 -8.33
C ALA A 125 -8.76 18.18 -7.39
N LEU A 126 -7.72 17.39 -7.63
CA LEU A 126 -6.46 17.47 -6.89
C LEU A 126 -5.78 18.84 -7.08
N VAL A 127 -5.53 19.22 -8.33
CA VAL A 127 -4.72 20.43 -8.63
C VAL A 127 -5.45 21.73 -8.29
N ASN A 128 -6.79 21.68 -8.13
CA ASN A 128 -7.60 22.79 -7.64
C ASN A 128 -7.77 22.82 -6.11
N ASP A 129 -7.26 21.82 -5.37
CA ASP A 129 -7.30 21.84 -3.90
C ASP A 129 -6.27 22.83 -3.34
N ASN A 130 -6.74 24.03 -3.03
CA ASN A 130 -5.90 25.06 -2.46
C ASN A 130 -5.32 24.71 -1.08
N GLY A 131 -6.09 24.01 -0.24
CA GLY A 131 -5.73 23.77 1.15
C GLY A 131 -4.69 22.65 1.29
N ASN A 132 -4.89 21.56 0.56
CA ASN A 132 -4.13 20.34 0.74
C ASN A 132 -3.11 20.08 -0.36
N PHE A 133 -3.18 20.79 -1.49
CA PHE A 133 -2.29 20.56 -2.63
C PHE A 133 -1.49 21.81 -3.02
N ILE A 134 -2.14 22.88 -3.49
CA ILE A 134 -1.46 24.08 -4.02
C ILE A 134 -0.61 24.74 -2.93
N ARG A 135 -1.19 24.97 -1.75
CA ARG A 135 -0.52 25.70 -0.68
C ARG A 135 0.71 24.94 -0.15
N PRO A 136 0.63 23.65 0.25
CA PRO A 136 1.82 22.90 0.63
C PRO A 136 2.94 22.94 -0.41
N LEU A 137 2.64 22.65 -1.68
CA LEU A 137 3.63 22.67 -2.76
C LEU A 137 4.25 24.07 -2.98
N SER A 138 3.43 25.12 -2.86
CA SER A 138 3.91 26.49 -2.97
C SER A 138 4.86 26.88 -1.83
N TYR A 139 4.54 26.47 -0.59
CA TYR A 139 5.42 26.68 0.56
C TYR A 139 6.70 25.83 0.46
N LEU A 140 6.61 24.60 -0.07
CA LEU A 140 7.78 23.77 -0.33
C LEU A 140 8.72 24.46 -1.33
N ALA A 141 8.20 24.88 -2.49
CA ALA A 141 8.98 25.62 -3.48
C ALA A 141 9.59 26.90 -2.89
N HIS A 142 8.79 27.68 -2.15
CA HIS A 142 9.26 28.89 -1.49
C HIS A 142 10.43 28.59 -0.55
N ASN A 143 10.27 27.62 0.35
CA ASN A 143 11.29 27.29 1.36
C ASN A 143 12.55 26.69 0.73
N LEU A 144 12.44 26.00 -0.41
CA LEU A 144 13.60 25.55 -1.19
C LEU A 144 14.32 26.72 -1.91
N GLY A 145 13.72 27.91 -1.95
CA GLY A 145 14.35 29.14 -2.45
C GLY A 145 13.87 29.59 -3.82
N PHE A 146 12.87 28.92 -4.40
CA PHE A 146 12.26 29.38 -5.64
C PHE A 146 11.61 30.76 -5.44
N ALA A 147 11.78 31.65 -6.41
CA ALA A 147 11.31 33.01 -6.35
C ALA A 147 9.85 33.16 -6.83
N TRP A 148 9.15 34.14 -6.27
CA TRP A 148 7.82 34.57 -6.73
C TRP A 148 6.80 33.43 -6.86
N VAL A 149 6.62 32.64 -5.79
CA VAL A 149 5.65 31.54 -5.71
C VAL A 149 4.29 32.07 -5.22
N GLY A 150 3.67 32.94 -6.03
CA GLY A 150 2.40 33.60 -5.73
C GLY A 150 2.02 34.61 -6.82
N GLY A 151 0.74 34.93 -6.95
CA GLY A 151 0.25 35.89 -7.94
C GLY A 151 0.42 37.36 -7.54
N ASN A 152 0.26 38.24 -8.52
CA ASN A 152 0.41 39.69 -8.37
C ASN A 152 -0.62 40.33 -7.42
N ASN A 153 -1.81 39.73 -7.31
CA ASN A 153 -2.92 40.27 -6.52
C ASN A 153 -2.95 39.70 -5.10
N ALA A 154 -1.97 38.86 -4.73
CA ALA A 154 -1.86 38.27 -3.41
C ALA A 154 -0.63 38.75 -2.64
N ARG A 155 -0.70 38.61 -1.31
CA ARG A 155 0.39 38.98 -0.39
C ARG A 155 1.14 37.77 0.18
N TYR A 156 0.62 36.56 -0.03
CA TYR A 156 1.13 35.35 0.60
C TYR A 156 1.48 34.29 -0.44
N VAL A 157 2.44 33.44 -0.09
CA VAL A 157 2.88 32.29 -0.90
C VAL A 157 1.68 31.37 -1.21
N GLY A 158 1.58 30.93 -2.47
CA GLY A 158 0.54 30.02 -2.94
C GLY A 158 -0.85 30.64 -3.10
N GLN A 159 -1.00 31.96 -2.99
CA GLN A 159 -2.25 32.67 -3.30
C GLN A 159 -2.22 33.29 -4.69
N ASP A 160 -3.41 33.54 -5.26
CA ASP A 160 -3.59 34.06 -6.63
C ASP A 160 -2.82 33.20 -7.65
N MET A 161 -2.98 31.87 -7.54
CA MET A 161 -2.39 30.90 -8.45
C MET A 161 -3.37 30.60 -9.58
N SER A 162 -2.88 30.64 -10.82
CA SER A 162 -3.58 30.21 -12.01
C SER A 162 -3.25 28.75 -12.30
N ILE A 163 -4.26 27.98 -12.70
CA ILE A 163 -4.14 26.57 -13.05
C ILE A 163 -4.46 26.42 -14.53
N LYS A 164 -3.61 25.70 -15.26
CA LYS A 164 -3.77 25.46 -16.69
C LYS A 164 -3.51 24.00 -17.00
N GLN A 165 -4.45 23.36 -17.69
CA GLN A 165 -4.25 22.02 -18.22
C GLN A 165 -3.20 22.04 -19.34
N LEU A 166 -2.28 21.08 -19.29
CA LEU A 166 -1.28 20.78 -20.32
C LEU A 166 -1.68 19.48 -21.05
N ASN A 167 -0.90 19.07 -22.06
CA ASN A 167 -1.18 17.83 -22.78
C ASN A 167 -1.17 16.60 -21.87
N ASP A 168 -0.15 16.50 -21.00
CA ASP A 168 0.10 15.33 -20.15
C ASP A 168 0.17 15.69 -18.65
N GLY A 169 -0.52 16.77 -18.24
CA GLY A 169 -0.47 17.23 -16.86
C GLY A 169 -1.09 18.61 -16.64
N TRP A 170 -0.63 19.29 -15.59
CA TRP A 170 -1.16 20.57 -15.13
C TRP A 170 -0.04 21.54 -14.78
N GLU A 171 -0.21 22.80 -15.14
CA GLU A 171 0.63 23.92 -14.70
C GLU A 171 -0.11 24.69 -13.59
N ILE A 172 0.57 24.92 -12.47
CA ILE A 172 0.15 25.82 -11.40
C ILE A 172 1.19 26.92 -11.28
N LYS A 173 0.76 28.18 -11.48
CA LYS A 173 1.66 29.32 -11.55
C LYS A 173 1.02 30.56 -10.98
N GLY A 174 1.79 31.41 -10.29
CA GLY A 174 1.30 32.69 -9.80
C GLY A 174 0.73 33.53 -10.94
N ASN A 175 -0.49 34.05 -10.77
CA ASN A 175 -1.13 34.92 -11.73
C ASN A 175 -0.25 36.17 -11.96
N ASN A 176 0.05 36.44 -13.23
CA ASN A 176 0.94 37.52 -13.62
C ASN A 176 0.21 38.71 -14.25
N ASP A 177 -1.12 38.74 -14.17
CA ASP A 177 -1.92 39.88 -14.61
C ASP A 177 -1.65 41.12 -13.75
N GLY A 178 -1.74 42.30 -14.37
CA GLY A 178 -1.46 43.57 -13.69
C GLY A 178 0.03 43.84 -13.46
N SER A 179 0.31 44.75 -12.53
CA SER A 179 1.68 45.20 -12.20
C SER A 179 2.27 44.40 -11.04
N CYS A 180 3.57 44.11 -11.10
CA CYS A 180 4.31 43.55 -9.98
C CYS A 180 5.52 44.42 -9.63
N SER A 181 6.02 44.30 -8.40
CA SER A 181 7.22 45.00 -7.94
C SER A 181 8.27 44.00 -7.43
N GLY A 182 9.54 44.38 -7.58
CA GLY A 182 10.68 43.54 -7.23
C GLY A 182 11.41 42.95 -8.44
N MET A 183 12.66 42.57 -8.21
CA MET A 183 13.54 42.08 -9.27
C MET A 183 12.99 40.78 -9.88
N ARG A 184 12.81 40.77 -11.21
CA ARG A 184 12.29 39.63 -11.99
C ARG A 184 10.92 39.14 -11.50
N CYS A 185 10.08 40.03 -10.97
CA CYS A 185 8.79 39.65 -10.41
C CYS A 185 7.85 38.98 -11.43
N ASN A 186 8.02 39.26 -12.72
CA ASN A 186 7.27 38.63 -13.82
C ASN A 186 7.69 37.18 -14.10
N GLU A 187 8.84 36.73 -13.59
CA GLU A 187 9.35 35.36 -13.75
C GLU A 187 8.88 34.48 -12.60
N LYS A 188 7.56 34.26 -12.54
CA LYS A 188 6.91 33.40 -11.53
C LYS A 188 7.39 31.96 -11.65
N THR A 189 7.65 31.32 -10.51
CA THR A 189 7.91 29.88 -10.46
C THR A 189 6.68 29.12 -10.93
N THR A 190 6.90 28.14 -11.80
CA THR A 190 5.90 27.19 -12.29
C THR A 190 6.03 25.90 -11.48
N ILE A 191 4.89 25.36 -11.04
CA ILE A 191 4.74 24.01 -10.50
C ILE A 191 4.02 23.19 -11.56
N THR A 192 4.69 22.19 -12.13
CA THR A 192 4.07 21.26 -13.10
C THR A 192 3.76 19.95 -12.39
N VAL A 193 2.58 19.40 -12.63
CA VAL A 193 2.12 18.11 -12.08
C VAL A 193 1.77 17.19 -13.24
N ASP A 194 2.47 16.07 -13.36
CA ASP A 194 2.33 15.13 -14.47
C ASP A 194 2.59 13.69 -13.99
N ASN A 195 2.69 12.75 -14.95
CA ASN A 195 2.98 11.34 -14.70
C ASN A 195 2.02 10.68 -13.67
N PHE A 196 0.72 11.01 -13.78
CA PHE A 196 -0.31 10.43 -12.93
C PHE A 196 -0.39 8.92 -13.16
N SER A 197 -0.34 8.16 -12.07
CA SER A 197 -0.51 6.72 -12.05
C SER A 197 -1.44 6.32 -10.91
N TYR A 198 -2.17 5.23 -11.12
CA TYR A 198 -3.15 4.73 -10.16
C TYR A 198 -2.93 3.24 -9.94
N THR A 199 -2.81 2.82 -8.69
CA THR A 199 -2.65 1.40 -8.33
C THR A 199 -3.84 0.95 -7.50
N LEU A 200 -4.44 -0.19 -7.86
CA LEU A 200 -5.55 -0.77 -7.12
C LEU A 200 -5.09 -1.23 -5.72
N TYR A 201 -5.74 -0.75 -4.67
CA TYR A 201 -5.49 -1.22 -3.31
C TYR A 201 -6.54 -2.27 -2.92
N SER A 202 -6.13 -3.53 -3.02
CA SER A 202 -7.00 -4.72 -2.97
C SER A 202 -7.75 -4.91 -1.64
N GLU A 203 -7.18 -4.45 -0.54
CA GLU A 203 -7.74 -4.63 0.80
C GLU A 203 -8.91 -3.66 1.11
N ALA A 204 -9.00 -2.53 0.40
CA ALA A 204 -10.08 -1.56 0.60
C ALA A 204 -11.24 -1.75 -0.39
N PHE A 205 -11.75 -2.98 -0.44
CA PHE A 205 -12.99 -3.30 -1.14
C PHE A 205 -14.21 -2.94 -0.29
N SER A 206 -15.22 -2.33 -0.93
CA SER A 206 -16.52 -2.08 -0.34
C SER A 206 -17.63 -2.32 -1.36
N HIS A 207 -18.83 -2.59 -0.86
CA HIS A 207 -20.02 -2.79 -1.68
C HIS A 207 -21.23 -2.05 -1.09
N GLY A 208 -22.21 -1.75 -1.94
CA GLY A 208 -23.51 -1.25 -1.46
C GLY A 208 -24.51 -2.39 -1.25
N THR A 209 -25.79 -2.11 -1.47
CA THR A 209 -26.86 -3.09 -1.24
C THR A 209 -26.70 -4.31 -2.13
N ILE A 210 -26.76 -5.49 -1.50
CA ILE A 210 -26.67 -6.79 -2.18
C ILE A 210 -28.06 -7.20 -2.67
N LEU A 211 -28.13 -7.58 -3.94
CA LEU A 211 -29.25 -8.32 -4.52
C LEU A 211 -28.82 -9.78 -4.72
N GLU A 212 -29.33 -10.65 -3.87
CA GLU A 212 -29.03 -12.09 -3.89
C GLU A 212 -30.36 -12.85 -3.75
N PRO A 213 -30.96 -13.30 -4.86
CA PRO A 213 -32.15 -14.15 -4.84
C PRO A 213 -31.89 -15.48 -4.12
N ALA A 214 -32.98 -16.16 -3.74
CA ALA A 214 -32.88 -17.53 -3.25
C ALA A 214 -32.21 -18.43 -4.31
N GLN A 215 -31.45 -19.40 -3.82
CA GLN A 215 -30.78 -20.40 -4.65
C GLN A 215 -31.84 -21.17 -5.46
N GLU A 216 -31.54 -21.40 -6.73
CA GLU A 216 -32.40 -22.11 -7.65
C GLU A 216 -31.95 -23.58 -7.75
N LEU A 217 -32.87 -24.49 -7.43
CA LEU A 217 -32.67 -25.91 -7.69
C LEU A 217 -32.81 -26.19 -9.19
N ILE A 218 -31.70 -26.57 -9.82
CA ILE A 218 -31.65 -26.86 -11.26
C ILE A 218 -32.01 -28.31 -11.55
N LYS A 219 -31.44 -29.24 -10.79
CA LYS A 219 -31.65 -30.68 -10.96
C LYS A 219 -31.34 -31.41 -9.66
N THR A 220 -32.19 -32.37 -9.32
CA THR A 220 -31.87 -33.40 -8.32
C THR A 220 -31.46 -34.66 -9.06
N VAL A 221 -30.30 -35.21 -8.69
CA VAL A 221 -29.88 -36.57 -9.06
C VAL A 221 -30.21 -37.47 -7.87
N SER A 222 -31.03 -38.48 -8.11
CA SER A 222 -31.46 -39.44 -7.10
C SER A 222 -30.79 -40.80 -7.36
N ALA A 223 -30.48 -41.49 -6.28
CA ALA A 223 -29.92 -42.81 -6.30
C ALA A 223 -30.45 -43.67 -5.14
N TYR A 224 -30.45 -44.97 -5.33
CA TYR A 224 -30.92 -45.95 -4.36
C TYR A 224 -29.87 -47.04 -4.22
N ALA A 225 -29.30 -47.19 -3.03
CA ALA A 225 -28.39 -48.28 -2.71
C ALA A 225 -29.17 -49.46 -2.13
N ILE A 226 -29.04 -50.63 -2.75
CA ILE A 226 -29.81 -51.83 -2.45
C ILE A 226 -28.86 -52.86 -1.86
N ASN A 227 -29.16 -53.32 -0.65
CA ASN A 227 -28.45 -54.39 0.03
C ASN A 227 -29.38 -55.58 0.25
N GLU A 228 -29.25 -56.61 -0.59
CA GLU A 228 -30.01 -57.85 -0.43
C GLU A 228 -29.35 -58.83 0.56
N SER A 229 -28.15 -58.51 1.06
CA SER A 229 -27.47 -59.37 2.01
C SER A 229 -28.00 -59.22 3.44
N ASN A 230 -27.66 -60.17 4.28
CA ASN A 230 -28.04 -60.24 5.68
C ASN A 230 -27.13 -59.43 6.61
N GLU A 231 -26.15 -58.69 6.08
CA GLU A 231 -25.22 -57.86 6.84
C GLU A 231 -25.17 -56.42 6.28
N PRO A 232 -25.01 -55.39 7.13
CA PRO A 232 -24.78 -54.02 6.66
C PRO A 232 -23.48 -53.92 5.85
N LYS A 233 -23.47 -53.13 4.78
CA LYS A 233 -22.28 -52.92 3.93
C LYS A 233 -22.03 -51.45 3.68
N GLN A 234 -20.78 -51.10 3.38
CA GLN A 234 -20.37 -49.74 3.11
C GLN A 234 -19.99 -49.55 1.65
N ILE A 235 -20.42 -48.43 1.08
CA ILE A 235 -20.00 -47.96 -0.23
C ILE A 235 -19.42 -46.55 -0.10
N ILE A 236 -18.48 -46.23 -0.97
CA ILE A 236 -17.99 -44.88 -1.18
C ILE A 236 -18.65 -44.35 -2.45
N VAL A 237 -19.31 -43.20 -2.33
CA VAL A 237 -19.89 -42.46 -3.44
C VAL A 237 -19.02 -41.24 -3.69
N ASP A 238 -18.40 -41.18 -4.85
CA ASP A 238 -17.57 -40.07 -5.31
C ASP A 238 -18.24 -39.41 -6.53
N LEU A 239 -18.67 -38.17 -6.37
CA LEU A 239 -19.23 -37.33 -7.44
C LEU A 239 -18.23 -36.22 -7.77
N GLN A 240 -17.74 -36.23 -8.99
CA GLN A 240 -16.84 -35.20 -9.52
C GLN A 240 -17.57 -34.42 -10.62
N PHE A 241 -17.41 -33.10 -10.64
CA PHE A 241 -17.93 -32.22 -11.72
C PHE A 241 -17.26 -30.85 -11.65
N GLU A 242 -17.30 -30.08 -12.72
CA GLU A 242 -16.84 -28.69 -12.70
C GLU A 242 -17.87 -27.77 -12.06
N GLN A 243 -17.46 -27.08 -10.99
CA GLN A 243 -18.17 -25.90 -10.51
C GLN A 243 -17.72 -24.70 -11.31
N SER A 244 -18.66 -23.85 -11.72
CA SER A 244 -18.33 -22.68 -12.53
C SER A 244 -18.91 -21.40 -11.94
N THR A 245 -18.14 -20.32 -12.04
CA THR A 245 -18.58 -18.96 -11.77
C THR A 245 -18.43 -18.15 -13.05
N ARG A 246 -19.54 -17.60 -13.55
CA ARG A 246 -19.55 -16.58 -14.58
C ARG A 246 -19.77 -15.23 -13.92
N TRP A 247 -19.04 -14.23 -14.37
CA TRP A 247 -19.10 -12.92 -13.74
C TRP A 247 -18.99 -11.81 -14.76
N HIS A 248 -19.51 -10.66 -14.37
CA HIS A 248 -19.44 -9.42 -15.11
C HIS A 248 -19.27 -8.25 -14.16
N LYS A 249 -18.49 -7.26 -14.57
CA LYS A 249 -18.45 -5.95 -13.92
C LYS A 249 -18.56 -4.83 -14.93
N THR A 250 -19.11 -3.71 -14.49
CA THR A 250 -19.05 -2.43 -15.20
C THR A 250 -18.05 -1.50 -14.53
N ASN A 251 -17.56 -0.50 -15.24
CA ASN A 251 -16.81 0.61 -14.66
C ASN A 251 -17.65 1.87 -14.86
N ARG A 252 -17.85 2.65 -13.81
CA ARG A 252 -18.70 3.84 -13.82
C ARG A 252 -18.04 5.03 -14.53
N PHE A 253 -16.72 5.13 -14.43
CA PHE A 253 -15.89 6.23 -14.92
C PHE A 253 -14.66 5.69 -15.66
N ASP A 254 -14.07 6.52 -16.51
CA ASP A 254 -12.88 6.15 -17.31
C ASP A 254 -11.58 6.02 -16.47
N LEU A 255 -11.60 6.44 -15.19
CA LEU A 255 -10.45 6.27 -14.29
C LEU A 255 -9.98 4.80 -14.24
N ALA A 256 -10.91 3.85 -14.36
CA ALA A 256 -10.61 2.42 -14.43
C ALA A 256 -9.63 2.04 -15.55
N ASP A 257 -9.57 2.82 -16.64
CA ASP A 257 -8.63 2.62 -17.75
C ASP A 257 -7.19 3.00 -17.40
N SER A 258 -6.99 3.72 -16.29
CA SER A 258 -5.69 4.17 -15.80
C SER A 258 -5.25 3.44 -14.52
N VAL A 259 -6.13 2.65 -13.89
CA VAL A 259 -5.81 1.90 -12.68
C VAL A 259 -5.13 0.58 -13.03
N ILE A 260 -3.91 0.38 -12.52
CA ILE A 260 -3.13 -0.84 -12.66
C ILE A 260 -3.35 -1.76 -11.45
N ILE A 261 -3.47 -3.05 -11.73
CA ILE A 261 -3.50 -4.10 -10.71
C ILE A 261 -2.05 -4.51 -10.43
N SER A 262 -1.46 -4.10 -9.31
CA SER A 262 -0.05 -4.46 -8.97
C SER A 262 0.11 -5.93 -8.61
N ASP A 263 -0.91 -6.48 -7.95
CA ASP A 263 -0.96 -7.84 -7.42
C ASP A 263 -2.30 -8.48 -7.75
N ASN A 264 -2.29 -9.80 -7.95
CA ASN A 264 -3.48 -10.57 -8.30
C ASN A 264 -4.65 -10.26 -7.37
N PHE A 265 -5.74 -9.72 -7.91
CA PHE A 265 -6.91 -9.32 -7.16
C PHE A 265 -7.95 -10.45 -7.16
N LYS A 266 -8.12 -11.08 -6.00
CA LYS A 266 -9.23 -12.01 -5.76
C LYS A 266 -10.46 -11.22 -5.36
N TRP A 267 -11.54 -11.37 -6.10
CA TRP A 267 -12.80 -10.73 -5.76
C TRP A 267 -13.30 -11.24 -4.40
N PRO A 268 -13.60 -10.36 -3.43
CA PRO A 268 -14.00 -10.80 -2.10
C PRO A 268 -15.31 -11.57 -2.11
N GLN A 269 -15.40 -12.58 -1.23
CA GLN A 269 -16.65 -13.32 -1.00
C GLN A 269 -17.66 -12.39 -0.34
N VAL A 270 -18.82 -12.22 -0.99
CA VAL A 270 -19.94 -11.41 -0.51
C VAL A 270 -21.21 -12.27 -0.59
N GLY A 271 -22.04 -12.24 0.45
CA GLY A 271 -23.26 -13.06 0.47
C GLY A 271 -22.97 -14.56 0.53
N LYS A 272 -23.94 -15.36 0.07
CA LYS A 272 -23.90 -16.84 0.13
C LYS A 272 -23.46 -17.50 -1.19
N THR A 273 -23.56 -16.78 -2.30
CA THR A 273 -23.14 -17.20 -3.63
C THR A 273 -21.62 -17.30 -3.64
N ASP A 274 -21.07 -18.48 -3.89
CA ASP A 274 -19.62 -18.69 -3.99
C ASP A 274 -19.07 -17.96 -5.22
N VAL A 275 -18.21 -16.95 -5.04
CA VAL A 275 -17.67 -16.14 -6.14
C VAL A 275 -16.18 -16.42 -6.31
N ARG A 276 -15.81 -17.01 -7.44
CA ARG A 276 -14.41 -17.34 -7.77
C ARG A 276 -13.90 -16.48 -8.93
N VAL A 277 -13.55 -15.24 -8.62
CA VAL A 277 -13.05 -14.27 -9.61
C VAL A 277 -11.63 -13.84 -9.26
N LEU A 278 -10.75 -13.88 -10.26
CA LEU A 278 -9.37 -13.47 -10.18
C LEU A 278 -9.08 -12.49 -11.32
N LEU A 279 -8.63 -11.28 -10.98
CA LEU A 279 -8.04 -10.35 -11.94
C LEU A 279 -6.52 -10.43 -11.80
N GLU A 280 -5.83 -10.68 -12.91
CA GLU A 280 -4.38 -10.85 -12.92
C GLU A 280 -3.67 -9.51 -12.75
N LYS A 281 -2.47 -9.55 -12.15
CA LYS A 281 -1.58 -8.40 -12.05
C LYS A 281 -1.10 -7.89 -13.41
N GLU A 282 -0.53 -6.68 -13.40
CA GLU A 282 0.07 -6.00 -14.56
C GLU A 282 -0.93 -5.67 -15.69
N GLN A 283 -2.22 -5.69 -15.37
CA GLN A 283 -3.31 -5.31 -16.28
C GLN A 283 -4.02 -4.05 -15.77
N ARG A 284 -4.69 -3.33 -16.67
CA ARG A 284 -5.59 -2.26 -16.26
C ARG A 284 -6.86 -2.86 -15.69
N PHE A 285 -7.44 -2.20 -14.70
CA PHE A 285 -8.66 -2.67 -14.06
C PHE A 285 -9.82 -2.81 -15.06
N SER A 286 -9.86 -1.99 -16.11
CA SER A 286 -10.88 -2.08 -17.16
C SER A 286 -10.62 -3.13 -18.24
N ASP A 287 -9.44 -3.75 -18.32
CA ASP A 287 -9.11 -4.75 -19.35
C ASP A 287 -9.96 -6.02 -19.20
N THR A 288 -10.34 -6.37 -17.95
CA THR A 288 -11.13 -7.56 -17.64
C THR A 288 -12.47 -7.17 -17.01
N ASN A 289 -13.55 -7.17 -17.81
CA ASN A 289 -14.91 -6.80 -17.36
C ASN A 289 -15.90 -7.97 -17.33
N ASN A 290 -15.48 -9.15 -17.78
CA ASN A 290 -16.27 -10.37 -17.68
C ASN A 290 -15.33 -11.57 -17.72
N GLY A 291 -15.84 -12.72 -17.30
CA GLY A 291 -15.13 -13.96 -17.44
C GLY A 291 -15.92 -15.14 -16.90
N SER A 292 -15.30 -16.31 -17.03
CA SER A 292 -15.78 -17.55 -16.45
C SER A 292 -14.61 -18.32 -15.87
N ARG A 293 -14.78 -18.89 -14.68
CA ARG A 293 -13.81 -19.78 -14.06
C ARG A 293 -14.52 -21.08 -13.71
N SER A 294 -13.93 -22.20 -14.14
CA SER A 294 -14.35 -23.54 -13.75
C SER A 294 -13.27 -24.20 -12.91
N GLU A 295 -13.68 -24.93 -11.88
CA GLU A 295 -12.78 -25.73 -11.05
C GLU A 295 -13.44 -27.08 -10.77
N LEU A 296 -12.63 -28.15 -10.80
CA LEU A 296 -13.12 -29.48 -10.46
C LEU A 296 -13.50 -29.52 -8.97
N SER A 297 -14.72 -29.96 -8.70
CA SER A 297 -15.22 -30.25 -7.37
C SER A 297 -15.37 -31.74 -7.19
N GLU A 298 -15.03 -32.24 -6.00
CA GLU A 298 -15.19 -33.62 -5.60
C GLU A 298 -16.03 -33.70 -4.33
N LEU A 299 -17.17 -34.39 -4.42
CA LEU A 299 -18.02 -34.73 -3.29
C LEU A 299 -17.88 -36.22 -2.99
N ARG A 300 -17.52 -36.52 -1.74
CA ARG A 300 -17.31 -37.88 -1.27
C ARG A 300 -18.16 -38.18 -0.05
N ALA A 301 -18.91 -39.27 -0.09
CA ALA A 301 -19.66 -39.78 1.04
C ALA A 301 -19.41 -41.28 1.24
N ILE A 302 -19.25 -41.69 2.50
CA ILE A 302 -19.26 -43.10 2.89
C ILE A 302 -20.68 -43.42 3.38
N ILE A 303 -21.36 -44.32 2.68
CA ILE A 303 -22.74 -44.68 2.96
C ILE A 303 -22.78 -46.09 3.51
N THR A 304 -23.35 -46.26 4.71
CA THR A 304 -23.62 -47.59 5.29
C THR A 304 -25.04 -47.99 4.93
N VAL A 305 -25.17 -49.05 4.13
CA VAL A 305 -26.45 -49.61 3.68
C VAL A 305 -26.82 -50.80 4.58
N PRO A 306 -27.89 -50.70 5.40
CA PRO A 306 -28.31 -51.76 6.30
C PRO A 306 -28.66 -53.07 5.58
N ALA A 307 -28.67 -54.19 6.31
CA ALA A 307 -29.02 -55.50 5.76
C ALA A 307 -30.47 -55.52 5.23
N SER A 308 -30.71 -56.23 4.12
CA SER A 308 -32.03 -56.40 3.50
C SER A 308 -32.81 -55.09 3.32
N SER A 309 -32.10 -54.00 2.97
CA SER A 309 -32.67 -52.65 2.88
C SER A 309 -32.33 -51.93 1.58
N VAL A 310 -33.11 -50.89 1.29
CA VAL A 310 -32.84 -49.88 0.27
C VAL A 310 -32.64 -48.54 0.96
N LEU A 311 -31.55 -47.85 0.63
CA LEU A 311 -31.24 -46.53 1.17
C LEU A 311 -31.21 -45.49 0.03
N PRO A 312 -32.16 -44.54 -0.01
CA PRO A 312 -32.14 -43.45 -0.96
C PRO A 312 -31.08 -42.42 -0.60
N PHE A 313 -30.39 -41.89 -1.59
CA PHE A 313 -29.55 -40.72 -1.45
C PHE A 313 -29.69 -39.82 -2.68
N GLN A 314 -29.42 -38.53 -2.52
CA GLN A 314 -29.56 -37.55 -3.59
C GLN A 314 -28.52 -36.44 -3.51
N VAL A 315 -28.29 -35.80 -4.66
CA VAL A 315 -27.50 -34.58 -4.76
C VAL A 315 -28.30 -33.53 -5.52
N GLU A 316 -28.39 -32.34 -4.94
CA GLU A 316 -28.99 -31.18 -5.58
C GLU A 316 -27.92 -30.40 -6.34
N PHE A 317 -28.21 -30.07 -7.59
CA PHE A 317 -27.41 -29.17 -8.42
C PHE A 317 -28.11 -27.80 -8.42
N LEU A 318 -27.37 -26.79 -7.97
CA LEU A 318 -27.88 -25.49 -7.57
C LEU A 318 -27.24 -24.37 -8.41
N ARG A 319 -28.03 -23.34 -8.66
CA ARG A 319 -27.58 -22.07 -9.23
C ARG A 319 -27.84 -20.95 -8.24
N SER A 320 -26.85 -20.08 -8.05
CA SER A 320 -27.00 -18.86 -7.26
C SER A 320 -26.51 -17.65 -8.03
N THR A 321 -27.17 -16.52 -7.85
CA THR A 321 -26.76 -15.25 -8.47
C THR A 321 -26.61 -14.18 -7.41
N ILE A 322 -25.66 -13.28 -7.62
CA ILE A 322 -25.44 -12.14 -6.76
C ILE A 322 -25.13 -10.90 -7.61
N SER A 323 -25.62 -9.75 -7.18
CA SER A 323 -25.33 -8.46 -7.81
C SER A 323 -25.25 -7.33 -6.78
N TYR A 324 -24.29 -6.42 -6.94
CA TYR A 324 -24.15 -5.25 -6.08
C TYR A 324 -23.28 -4.16 -6.72
N PRO A 325 -23.46 -2.89 -6.34
CA PRO A 325 -22.46 -1.87 -6.57
C PRO A 325 -21.20 -2.20 -5.79
N TYR A 326 -20.04 -2.11 -6.45
CA TYR A 326 -18.73 -2.23 -5.81
C TYR A 326 -17.99 -0.89 -5.85
N ARG A 327 -17.03 -0.74 -4.94
CA ARG A 327 -16.10 0.39 -4.88
C ARG A 327 -14.78 -0.06 -4.26
N ILE A 328 -13.67 0.19 -4.95
CA ILE A 328 -12.32 -0.23 -4.54
C ILE A 328 -11.39 0.98 -4.61
N LYS A 329 -10.55 1.16 -3.59
CA LYS A 329 -9.57 2.25 -3.52
C LYS A 329 -8.52 2.10 -4.63
N ALA A 330 -8.16 3.23 -5.24
CA ALA A 330 -7.05 3.35 -6.17
C ALA A 330 -6.09 4.44 -5.66
N GLU A 331 -4.89 4.04 -5.24
CA GLU A 331 -3.84 4.93 -4.75
C GLU A 331 -3.24 5.72 -5.91
N MET A 332 -3.08 7.03 -5.73
CA MET A 332 -2.57 7.92 -6.77
C MET A 332 -1.11 8.27 -6.51
N SER A 333 -0.29 8.18 -7.55
CA SER A 333 1.04 8.77 -7.59
C SER A 333 1.15 9.75 -8.76
N TYR A 334 2.06 10.71 -8.63
CA TYR A 334 2.31 11.74 -9.64
C TYR A 334 3.68 12.39 -9.40
N ASP A 335 4.21 13.04 -10.42
CA ASP A 335 5.42 13.83 -10.33
C ASP A 335 5.08 15.31 -10.18
N VAL A 336 5.88 16.03 -9.37
CA VAL A 336 5.80 17.48 -9.21
C VAL A 336 7.14 18.10 -9.56
N ASN A 337 7.16 18.90 -10.62
CA ASN A 337 8.33 19.65 -11.06
C ASN A 337 8.22 21.13 -10.65
N PHE A 338 9.23 21.62 -9.94
CA PHE A 338 9.43 23.04 -9.68
C PHE A 338 10.39 23.65 -10.69
N THR A 339 9.90 24.56 -11.53
CA THR A 339 10.73 25.31 -12.50
C THR A 339 10.67 26.81 -12.21
N GLY A 340 11.81 27.41 -11.93
CA GLY A 340 11.92 28.83 -11.62
C GLY A 340 13.33 29.24 -11.26
N PHE A 341 13.56 30.53 -11.03
CA PHE A 341 14.87 30.98 -10.57
C PHE A 341 14.98 30.97 -9.05
N LEU A 342 16.16 30.63 -8.54
CA LEU A 342 16.46 30.63 -7.12
C LEU A 342 16.77 32.05 -6.62
N ARG A 343 16.34 32.39 -5.41
CA ARG A 343 16.63 33.68 -4.77
C ARG A 343 18.13 33.85 -4.53
N PHE A 344 18.59 35.10 -4.53
CA PHE A 344 19.98 35.46 -4.23
C PHE A 344 20.29 35.11 -2.78
N SER A 345 21.31 34.27 -2.57
CA SER A 345 21.84 33.87 -1.24
C SER A 345 20.78 33.38 -0.25
N GLY A 346 19.67 32.82 -0.75
CA GLY A 346 18.50 32.45 0.04
C GLY A 346 17.76 31.28 -0.58
N ASN A 347 18.48 30.19 -0.82
CA ASN A 347 17.96 28.99 -1.45
C ASN A 347 18.64 27.74 -0.88
N ALA A 348 17.95 26.60 -0.98
CA ALA A 348 18.34 25.37 -0.32
C ALA A 348 19.06 24.38 -1.26
N ILE A 349 19.38 24.75 -2.50
CA ILE A 349 20.12 23.81 -3.36
C ILE A 349 21.54 23.65 -2.79
N SER A 350 22.11 22.45 -2.85
CA SER A 350 23.33 22.06 -2.11
C SER A 350 24.54 22.97 -2.33
N ASN A 351 24.66 23.62 -3.49
CA ASN A 351 25.76 24.54 -3.81
C ASN A 351 25.47 26.03 -3.55
N HIS A 352 24.30 26.38 -3.01
CA HIS A 352 23.93 27.74 -2.55
C HIS A 352 24.30 28.89 -3.51
N PRO A 353 23.90 28.84 -4.80
CA PRO A 353 24.29 29.81 -5.81
C PRO A 353 23.73 31.21 -5.49
N THR A 354 24.54 32.22 -5.77
CA THR A 354 24.21 33.63 -5.57
C THR A 354 23.95 34.38 -6.89
N ASN A 355 23.91 33.69 -8.03
CA ASN A 355 23.68 34.29 -9.34
C ASN A 355 22.23 34.18 -9.85
N ARG A 356 21.28 33.77 -9.00
CA ARG A 356 19.86 33.57 -9.33
C ARG A 356 19.63 32.65 -10.55
N PRO A 357 20.19 31.43 -10.56
CA PRO A 357 20.05 30.52 -11.68
C PRO A 357 18.61 30.04 -11.80
N THR A 358 18.18 29.78 -13.04
CA THR A 358 16.94 29.03 -13.31
C THR A 358 17.21 27.55 -13.13
N VAL A 359 16.41 26.90 -12.28
CA VAL A 359 16.53 25.49 -11.92
C VAL A 359 15.19 24.81 -12.19
N SER A 360 15.26 23.51 -12.51
CA SER A 360 14.13 22.60 -12.66
C SER A 360 14.44 21.37 -11.83
N HIS A 361 13.53 20.96 -10.94
CA HIS A 361 13.70 19.77 -10.09
C HIS A 361 12.36 19.07 -9.87
N THR A 362 12.35 17.75 -10.03
CA THR A 362 11.15 16.91 -9.88
C THR A 362 11.21 16.08 -8.60
N PHE A 363 10.09 16.03 -7.89
CA PHE A 363 9.84 15.08 -6.81
C PHE A 363 8.68 14.16 -7.18
N THR A 364 8.75 12.90 -6.79
CA THR A 364 7.70 11.90 -7.01
C THR A 364 6.88 11.74 -5.73
N MET A 365 5.56 11.77 -5.87
CA MET A 365 4.60 11.71 -4.77
C MET A 365 3.76 10.43 -4.84
N GLY A 366 3.36 9.90 -3.69
CA GLY A 366 2.43 8.75 -3.61
C GLY A 366 3.05 7.37 -3.90
N THR A 367 4.32 7.31 -4.30
CA THR A 367 5.03 6.04 -4.52
C THR A 367 6.51 6.16 -4.18
N ASN A 368 7.22 5.04 -4.19
CA ASN A 368 8.67 5.03 -4.05
C ASN A 368 9.33 5.56 -5.33
N SER A 369 10.44 6.27 -5.16
CA SER A 369 11.21 6.85 -6.24
C SER A 369 12.71 6.79 -5.94
N GLU A 370 13.52 7.20 -6.90
CA GLU A 370 14.94 7.46 -6.67
C GLU A 370 15.15 8.51 -5.57
N GLU A 371 16.30 8.40 -4.89
CA GLU A 371 16.69 9.26 -3.76
C GLU A 371 16.58 10.76 -4.07
N GLN A 372 16.92 11.17 -5.30
CA GLN A 372 16.85 12.57 -5.75
C GLN A 372 15.44 13.15 -5.87
N ALA A 373 14.45 12.29 -6.08
CA ALA A 373 13.03 12.65 -6.22
C ALA A 373 12.22 12.35 -4.95
N ASN A 374 12.84 11.73 -3.94
CA ASN A 374 12.18 11.31 -2.71
C ASN A 374 12.43 12.28 -1.55
N ILE A 375 11.43 13.11 -1.23
CA ILE A 375 11.51 14.09 -0.14
C ILE A 375 11.77 13.41 1.22
N ARG A 376 11.08 12.32 1.53
CA ARG A 376 11.22 11.61 2.82
C ARG A 376 12.63 11.04 2.97
N TYR A 377 13.16 10.41 1.92
CA TYR A 377 14.53 9.93 1.92
C TYR A 377 15.53 11.05 2.22
N GLN A 378 15.48 12.16 1.49
CA GLN A 378 16.42 13.27 1.71
C GLN A 378 16.27 13.90 3.10
N TRP A 379 15.04 14.06 3.59
CA TRP A 379 14.75 14.56 4.93
C TRP A 379 15.34 13.66 6.02
N ASP A 380 15.10 12.36 5.92
CA ASP A 380 15.51 11.38 6.93
C ASP A 380 17.02 11.18 6.96
N HIS A 381 17.73 11.45 5.85
CA HIS A 381 19.17 11.30 5.70
C HIS A 381 19.95 12.63 5.82
N ARG A 382 19.29 13.77 6.10
CA ARG A 382 19.95 15.08 6.25
C ARG A 382 20.99 15.16 7.36
N TYR A 383 20.97 14.21 8.30
CA TYR A 383 21.96 14.07 9.37
C TYR A 383 23.30 13.53 8.86
N ILE A 384 23.38 12.96 7.65
CA ILE A 384 24.63 12.38 7.13
C ILE A 384 25.39 13.48 6.36
N PRO A 385 26.55 13.95 6.85
CA PRO A 385 27.34 14.92 6.12
C PRO A 385 27.78 14.36 4.76
N GLY A 386 27.52 15.11 3.68
CA GLY A 386 27.89 14.70 2.32
C GLY A 386 26.83 13.91 1.54
N GLU A 387 25.74 13.45 2.18
CA GLU A 387 24.59 12.87 1.48
C GLU A 387 23.60 13.92 0.96
N MET A 388 23.72 15.18 1.40
CA MET A 388 22.92 16.31 0.90
C MET A 388 23.38 16.75 -0.50
N LYS A 389 23.11 15.92 -1.52
CA LYS A 389 23.56 16.14 -2.90
C LYS A 389 22.67 17.10 -3.68
N TRP A 390 21.38 17.18 -3.35
CA TRP A 390 20.38 17.98 -4.09
C TRP A 390 19.92 19.20 -3.30
N TRP A 391 19.21 18.96 -2.19
CA TRP A 391 18.67 20.01 -1.33
C TRP A 391 19.26 19.90 0.08
N ASP A 392 19.75 21.02 0.59
CA ASP A 392 20.22 21.23 1.95
C ASP A 392 19.02 21.53 2.86
N TRP A 393 18.33 20.45 3.28
CA TRP A 393 17.17 20.52 4.17
C TRP A 393 17.51 21.15 5.51
N SER A 394 18.73 20.95 6.01
CA SER A 394 19.21 21.53 7.26
C SER A 394 19.34 23.05 7.15
N TRP A 395 19.81 23.58 6.03
CA TRP A 395 19.78 25.02 5.75
C TRP A 395 18.35 25.56 5.74
N ALA A 396 17.43 24.88 5.03
CA ALA A 396 16.04 25.33 4.95
C ALA A 396 15.35 25.33 6.33
N ILE A 397 15.64 24.34 7.18
CA ILE A 397 15.14 24.29 8.56
C ILE A 397 15.71 25.45 9.39
N ASN A 398 16.99 25.77 9.25
CA ASN A 398 17.59 26.89 9.97
C ASN A 398 17.00 28.24 9.53
N GLU A 399 16.69 28.40 8.25
CA GLU A 399 16.13 29.65 7.69
C GLU A 399 14.64 29.84 8.02
N TYR A 400 13.83 28.78 7.87
CA TYR A 400 12.35 28.86 7.97
C TYR A 400 11.76 28.23 9.23
N GLY A 401 12.56 27.52 10.02
CA GLY A 401 12.15 26.78 11.21
C GLY A 401 11.65 25.36 10.91
N LEU A 402 11.91 24.44 11.83
CA LEU A 402 11.59 23.01 11.71
C LEU A 402 10.09 22.77 11.44
N SER A 403 9.20 23.39 12.22
CA SER A 403 7.75 23.19 12.06
C SER A 403 7.22 23.67 10.71
N SER A 404 7.78 24.76 10.17
CA SER A 404 7.41 25.27 8.84
C SER A 404 7.83 24.30 7.74
N MET A 405 9.05 23.75 7.84
CA MET A 405 9.55 22.76 6.91
C MET A 405 8.81 21.43 7.01
N GLN A 406 8.50 20.96 8.23
CA GLN A 406 7.71 19.76 8.46
C GLN A 406 6.29 19.90 7.87
N TYR A 407 5.68 21.09 7.98
CA TYR A 407 4.41 21.36 7.30
C TYR A 407 4.58 21.32 5.78
N ALA A 408 5.50 22.11 5.22
CA ALA A 408 5.66 22.23 3.78
C ALA A 408 6.00 20.88 3.12
N ALA A 409 7.06 20.21 3.57
CA ALA A 409 7.47 18.93 3.01
C ALA A 409 6.48 17.80 3.36
N GLY A 410 6.00 17.74 4.60
CA GLY A 410 5.11 16.66 5.07
C GLY A 410 3.73 16.71 4.44
N ALA A 411 3.13 17.89 4.31
CA ALA A 411 1.83 18.04 3.67
C ALA A 411 1.92 17.86 2.15
N SER A 412 3.04 18.22 1.51
CA SER A 412 3.28 17.98 0.08
C SER A 412 3.36 16.50 -0.28
N VAL A 413 3.77 15.63 0.65
CA VAL A 413 3.82 14.17 0.46
C VAL A 413 2.59 13.45 1.04
N ARG A 414 1.48 14.16 1.28
CA ARG A 414 0.22 13.54 1.70
C ARG A 414 -0.24 12.53 0.63
N PRO A 415 -0.63 11.30 1.02
CA PRO A 415 -1.22 10.36 0.07
C PRO A 415 -2.60 10.84 -0.41
N PHE A 416 -2.81 10.79 -1.72
CA PHE A 416 -4.12 10.99 -2.34
C PHE A 416 -4.56 9.70 -3.00
N TYR A 417 -5.87 9.47 -3.02
CA TYR A 417 -6.44 8.29 -3.66
C TYR A 417 -7.82 8.62 -4.20
N SER A 418 -8.28 7.83 -5.17
CA SER A 418 -9.66 7.85 -5.65
C SER A 418 -10.22 6.43 -5.60
N TYR A 419 -11.29 6.16 -6.32
CA TYR A 419 -11.93 4.85 -6.33
C TYR A 419 -12.32 4.45 -7.74
N VAL A 420 -12.16 3.16 -8.03
CA VAL A 420 -12.87 2.50 -9.12
C VAL A 420 -14.19 1.97 -8.58
N SER A 421 -15.27 2.23 -9.29
CA SER A 421 -16.61 1.81 -8.89
C SER A 421 -17.43 1.35 -10.09
N GLY A 422 -18.46 0.57 -9.81
CA GLY A 422 -19.35 0.05 -10.83
C GLY A 422 -20.36 -0.94 -10.27
N GLN A 423 -20.97 -1.73 -11.14
CA GLN A 423 -21.82 -2.86 -10.76
C GLN A 423 -21.06 -4.16 -10.98
N PHE A 424 -21.19 -5.09 -10.05
CA PHE A 424 -20.70 -6.45 -10.19
C PHE A 424 -21.88 -7.40 -10.17
N SER A 425 -21.83 -8.42 -11.02
CA SER A 425 -22.73 -9.55 -10.97
C SER A 425 -21.99 -10.86 -11.19
N ALA A 426 -22.44 -11.91 -10.51
CA ALA A 426 -21.95 -13.26 -10.70
C ALA A 426 -23.09 -14.27 -10.67
N GLU A 427 -22.92 -15.34 -11.44
CA GLU A 427 -23.73 -16.54 -11.42
C GLU A 427 -22.80 -17.73 -11.16
N SER A 428 -23.12 -18.51 -10.14
CA SER A 428 -22.36 -19.70 -9.77
C SER A 428 -23.22 -20.95 -9.85
N GLN A 429 -22.62 -22.02 -10.35
CA GLN A 429 -23.20 -23.35 -10.47
C GLN A 429 -22.39 -24.31 -9.62
N TYR A 430 -23.06 -24.98 -8.68
CA TYR A 430 -22.45 -25.89 -7.72
C TYR A 430 -23.47 -26.95 -7.30
N SER A 431 -23.11 -27.79 -6.34
CA SER A 431 -24.02 -28.79 -5.78
C SER A 431 -24.16 -28.63 -4.27
N GLY A 432 -25.28 -29.09 -3.74
CA GLY A 432 -25.42 -29.39 -2.32
C GLY A 432 -24.58 -30.60 -1.90
N MET A 433 -24.70 -30.98 -0.63
CA MET A 433 -24.10 -32.20 -0.11
C MET A 433 -24.85 -33.45 -0.62
N ILE A 434 -24.22 -34.62 -0.50
CA ILE A 434 -24.93 -35.90 -0.67
C ILE A 434 -25.85 -36.09 0.54
N ASP A 435 -27.16 -36.03 0.29
CA ASP A 435 -28.20 -36.21 1.30
C ASP A 435 -28.67 -37.67 1.33
N ILE A 436 -28.82 -38.24 2.52
CA ILE A 436 -29.15 -39.65 2.75
C ILE A 436 -30.51 -39.72 3.42
N GLY A 437 -31.46 -40.36 2.77
CA GLY A 437 -32.82 -40.52 3.28
C GLY A 437 -32.98 -41.71 4.22
N ALA A 438 -34.24 -41.98 4.59
CA ALA A 438 -34.58 -43.09 5.48
C ALA A 438 -34.55 -44.45 4.76
N GLU A 439 -34.10 -45.49 5.47
CA GLU A 439 -34.08 -46.86 4.98
C GLU A 439 -35.48 -47.41 4.68
N GLN A 440 -35.56 -48.32 3.70
CA GLN A 440 -36.78 -49.00 3.29
C GLN A 440 -36.51 -50.50 3.14
N SER A 441 -37.53 -51.34 3.29
CA SER A 441 -37.38 -52.79 3.09
C SER A 441 -37.27 -53.13 1.60
N VAL A 442 -36.36 -54.03 1.24
CA VAL A 442 -36.17 -54.51 -0.15
C VAL A 442 -37.47 -55.09 -0.72
N ASP A 443 -38.25 -55.81 0.08
CA ASP A 443 -39.50 -56.45 -0.35
C ASP A 443 -40.61 -55.45 -0.70
N SER A 444 -40.46 -54.18 -0.31
CA SER A 444 -41.47 -53.14 -0.48
C SER A 444 -41.15 -52.15 -1.59
N PHE A 445 -40.01 -52.28 -2.27
CA PHE A 445 -39.45 -51.22 -3.11
C PHE A 445 -39.05 -51.69 -4.52
N ASP A 446 -39.81 -51.26 -5.52
CA ASP A 446 -39.51 -51.51 -6.93
C ASP A 446 -38.84 -50.28 -7.56
N VAL A 447 -37.51 -50.26 -7.54
CA VAL A 447 -36.70 -49.13 -8.03
C VAL A 447 -36.88 -48.89 -9.53
N VAL A 448 -37.14 -49.95 -10.31
CA VAL A 448 -37.22 -49.90 -11.78
C VAL A 448 -38.47 -49.13 -12.22
N ASN A 449 -39.52 -49.11 -11.40
CA ASN A 449 -40.72 -48.31 -11.64
C ASN A 449 -40.59 -46.84 -11.22
N ILE A 450 -39.62 -46.50 -10.36
CA ILE A 450 -39.46 -45.15 -9.79
C ILE A 450 -38.57 -44.27 -10.65
N LEU A 451 -37.55 -44.85 -11.30
CA LEU A 451 -36.62 -44.12 -12.18
C LEU A 451 -36.83 -44.49 -13.65
N THR A 452 -37.42 -43.57 -14.42
CA THR A 452 -37.77 -43.75 -15.84
C THR A 452 -36.55 -43.89 -16.77
N ASN A 453 -35.40 -43.35 -16.40
CA ASN A 453 -34.11 -43.53 -17.06
C ASN A 453 -33.05 -43.74 -15.98
N HIS A 454 -32.58 -44.98 -15.80
CA HIS A 454 -31.63 -45.32 -14.75
C HIS A 454 -30.36 -45.96 -15.29
N LYS A 455 -29.29 -45.81 -14.50
CA LYS A 455 -28.06 -46.58 -14.60
C LYS A 455 -27.91 -47.41 -13.34
N THR A 456 -27.31 -48.59 -13.50
CA THR A 456 -27.02 -49.50 -12.41
C THR A 456 -25.52 -49.64 -12.25
N TYR A 457 -25.05 -49.46 -11.02
CA TYR A 457 -23.67 -49.66 -10.60
C TYR A 457 -23.62 -50.81 -9.59
N HIS A 458 -22.56 -51.61 -9.63
CA HIS A 458 -22.33 -52.68 -8.66
C HIS A 458 -21.06 -52.38 -7.86
N ALA A 459 -21.20 -52.33 -6.53
CA ALA A 459 -20.10 -52.10 -5.60
C ALA A 459 -20.07 -53.23 -4.58
N GLY A 460 -19.32 -54.29 -4.92
CA GLY A 460 -19.42 -55.57 -4.20
C GLY A 460 -20.83 -56.14 -4.35
N ASP A 461 -21.47 -56.44 -3.22
CA ASP A 461 -22.84 -56.96 -3.18
C ASP A 461 -23.92 -55.88 -3.08
N ILE A 462 -23.53 -54.59 -3.10
CA ILE A 462 -24.48 -53.48 -3.16
C ILE A 462 -24.75 -53.12 -4.62
N THR A 463 -26.03 -53.05 -4.96
CA THR A 463 -26.49 -52.54 -6.26
C THR A 463 -26.98 -51.10 -6.08
N VAL A 464 -26.45 -50.16 -6.87
CA VAL A 464 -26.91 -48.77 -6.85
C VAL A 464 -27.61 -48.44 -8.15
N VAL A 465 -28.85 -47.97 -8.06
CA VAL A 465 -29.66 -47.53 -9.21
C VAL A 465 -29.85 -46.02 -9.13
N THR A 466 -29.52 -45.29 -10.19
CA THR A 466 -29.52 -43.81 -10.19
C THR A 466 -29.97 -43.23 -11.52
N ASP A 467 -30.57 -42.03 -11.51
CA ASP A 467 -30.89 -41.24 -12.70
C ASP A 467 -29.72 -40.37 -13.20
N PHE A 468 -28.50 -40.66 -12.75
CA PHE A 468 -27.29 -39.93 -13.14
C PHE A 468 -27.04 -39.98 -14.66
N ASP A 469 -27.27 -38.85 -15.33
CA ASP A 469 -26.99 -38.63 -16.74
C ASP A 469 -25.97 -37.48 -16.91
N PRO A 470 -24.69 -37.78 -17.17
CA PRO A 470 -23.67 -36.77 -17.36
C PRO A 470 -23.94 -35.89 -18.58
N ASN A 471 -24.65 -36.38 -19.62
CA ASN A 471 -25.01 -35.57 -20.78
C ASN A 471 -26.14 -34.59 -20.47
N ALA A 472 -27.07 -34.96 -19.57
CA ALA A 472 -28.08 -34.03 -19.07
C ALA A 472 -27.44 -32.94 -18.21
N LEU A 473 -26.54 -33.31 -17.29
CA LEU A 473 -25.80 -32.37 -16.44
C LEU A 473 -24.93 -31.41 -17.25
N ASN A 474 -24.23 -31.92 -18.26
CA ASN A 474 -23.42 -31.10 -19.17
C ASN A 474 -24.25 -30.06 -19.93
N ARG A 475 -25.49 -30.40 -20.33
CA ARG A 475 -26.42 -29.44 -20.97
C ARG A 475 -26.94 -28.38 -20.00
N LEU A 476 -26.89 -28.65 -18.70
CA LEU A 476 -27.29 -27.72 -17.64
C LEU A 476 -26.12 -26.86 -17.12
N GLY A 477 -24.89 -27.07 -17.63
CA GLY A 477 -23.68 -26.32 -17.26
C GLY A 477 -22.78 -27.01 -16.23
N TYR A 478 -23.12 -28.22 -15.80
CA TYR A 478 -22.28 -29.04 -14.91
C TYR A 478 -21.42 -29.97 -15.75
N HIS A 479 -20.27 -29.44 -16.18
CA HIS A 479 -19.34 -30.13 -17.08
C HIS A 479 -18.55 -31.22 -16.36
N ASP A 480 -18.06 -32.20 -17.13
CA ASP A 480 -17.23 -33.32 -16.67
C ASP A 480 -17.80 -34.07 -15.46
N ALA A 481 -19.13 -34.15 -15.35
CA ALA A 481 -19.80 -34.88 -14.30
C ALA A 481 -19.46 -36.39 -14.37
N GLN A 482 -18.92 -36.93 -13.29
CA GLN A 482 -18.58 -38.34 -13.12
C GLN A 482 -19.09 -38.83 -11.76
N LEU A 483 -19.74 -39.99 -11.77
CA LEU A 483 -20.17 -40.69 -10.57
C LEU A 483 -19.44 -42.02 -10.48
N MET A 484 -18.65 -42.18 -9.43
CA MET A 484 -17.97 -43.42 -9.09
C MET A 484 -18.55 -43.99 -7.81
N ILE A 485 -18.79 -45.29 -7.81
CA ILE A 485 -19.30 -46.02 -6.65
C ILE A 485 -18.38 -47.20 -6.43
N THR A 486 -17.72 -47.24 -5.27
CA THR A 486 -16.74 -48.27 -4.94
C THR A 486 -17.08 -48.94 -3.62
N PRO A 487 -16.85 -50.26 -3.48
CA PRO A 487 -16.97 -50.91 -2.17
C PRO A 487 -15.82 -50.45 -1.27
N THR A 488 -16.07 -50.29 0.02
CA THR A 488 -14.97 -50.19 1.00
C THR A 488 -14.28 -51.55 1.06
N GLN A 489 -12.98 -51.61 0.76
CA GLN A 489 -12.21 -52.86 0.88
C GLN A 489 -12.29 -53.37 2.33
N HIS A 490 -12.73 -54.62 2.49
CA HIS A 490 -12.48 -55.42 3.69
C HIS A 490 -11.31 -56.35 3.42
#